data_AF-A0A2I7SK83-F1
#
_entry.id   AF-A0A2I7SK83-F1
#
_cell.length_a   1.000
_cell.length_b   1.000
_cell.length_c   1.000
_cell.angle_alpha   90.00
_cell.angle_beta   90.00
_cell.angle_gamma   90.00
#
_symmetry.space_group_name_H-M   'P 1'
#
loop_
_entity.id
_entity.type
_entity.pdbx_description
1 polymer ?
#
loop_
_entity_poly.entity_id
_entity_poly.type
_entity_poly.pdbx_seq_one_letter_code
_entity_poly.pdbx_strand_id
1 'polypeptide(L)'
;MAKKIPFSILALLISTIVIAQDYPFSLPSNMDATINITSSSKEVYNNLLLGTNTHHFSTTTEKNLINKLKPITIRFPHGLWANWYDWRRDVTRLFGTESFEYEQGEDKTIRTKTVDKLANIKIFDSHNIKVGIEGLTSLNATRKSNTGKGFDMMWTFNMSADGTDFNNGCPETIARYDDLIARGFEVKAVEMGNECFYPGQRSSIIPNAEDYIARAKAMSAALKAKDPNIKVSVPLLRRDNWANPNWNTDLTQDLSYFDAVTVHTYVGSDPDDASNSDDAYGTALTARKHLGNSIFDYAHQVAPNKPIWLTEWGVKSGGPNAVSALGMVDCYIFMSENQDVFERANWFSVNGVLNSHYVWETYISPSGVERPRIKYPLEKTVFGSAYEIIRLALENTTLIESNIQVPNLVEGVKAVNARVVTKEGKTSVFVVNLSNQEVPFKVNIDGVAYSGSTVHKAMSFNSMNEERAIGVDVDPLTLVSQGIGSITLPKFSINIIELSEASLSTSEIIKQAEVRVYPNPNQGTFNIKLNSGEVAQYRIFSLNGVEIQSGNIVSNKEIQLAKKQAGMYLLQVEGSHGTTTHKIVIH
;
A
#
# COMPACT_ATOMS: atom_id res chain seq x y z
N MET A 1 -27.01 32.79 -56.85
CA MET A 1 -28.17 32.86 -55.92
C MET A 1 -28.90 31.52 -55.99
N ALA A 2 -28.62 30.60 -55.07
CA ALA A 2 -29.35 29.34 -54.93
C ALA A 2 -29.19 28.85 -53.47
N LYS A 3 -30.30 28.83 -52.74
CA LYS A 3 -30.42 28.43 -51.34
C LYS A 3 -30.17 26.92 -51.20
N LYS A 4 -29.30 26.51 -50.27
CA LYS A 4 -29.24 25.11 -49.78
C LYS A 4 -30.05 25.00 -48.50
N ILE A 5 -30.97 24.05 -48.50
CA ILE A 5 -31.85 23.62 -47.40
C ILE A 5 -31.02 22.76 -46.42
N PRO A 6 -31.21 22.87 -45.09
CA PRO A 6 -30.54 21.98 -44.15
C PRO A 6 -31.30 20.65 -44.02
N PHE A 7 -30.56 19.55 -44.14
CA PHE A 7 -31.02 18.22 -43.74
C PHE A 7 -30.94 18.12 -42.21
N SER A 8 -32.08 18.06 -41.54
CA SER A 8 -32.17 17.70 -40.13
C SER A 8 -31.96 16.19 -39.99
N ILE A 9 -30.84 15.78 -39.41
CA ILE A 9 -30.61 14.40 -38.97
C ILE A 9 -31.38 14.20 -37.67
N LEU A 10 -32.47 13.44 -37.74
CA LEU A 10 -33.23 12.98 -36.58
C LEU A 10 -32.38 11.93 -35.85
N ALA A 11 -31.71 12.33 -34.76
CA ALA A 11 -31.04 11.40 -33.87
C ALA A 11 -32.11 10.57 -33.13
N LEU A 12 -32.26 9.31 -33.53
CA LEU A 12 -32.98 8.32 -32.71
C LEU A 12 -32.20 8.15 -31.41
N LEU A 13 -32.77 8.68 -30.32
CA LEU A 13 -32.41 8.30 -28.95
C LEU A 13 -32.80 6.83 -28.76
N ILE A 14 -31.86 5.92 -29.03
CA ILE A 14 -31.95 4.54 -28.57
C ILE A 14 -31.67 4.59 -27.07
N SER A 15 -32.73 4.68 -26.27
CA SER A 15 -32.64 4.42 -24.83
C SER A 15 -32.23 2.96 -24.64
N THR A 16 -30.94 2.71 -24.44
CA THR A 16 -30.47 1.42 -23.94
C THR A 16 -31.01 1.26 -22.53
N ILE A 17 -32.02 0.41 -22.36
CA ILE A 17 -32.47 -0.05 -21.06
C ILE A 17 -31.30 -0.86 -20.50
N VAL A 18 -30.52 -0.28 -19.60
CA VAL A 18 -29.51 -1.00 -18.82
C VAL A 18 -30.28 -1.87 -17.83
N ILE A 19 -30.45 -3.15 -18.15
CA ILE A 19 -30.97 -4.13 -17.20
C ILE A 19 -29.92 -4.26 -16.09
N ALA A 20 -30.33 -4.09 -14.84
CA ALA A 20 -29.47 -4.33 -13.69
C ALA A 20 -28.97 -5.78 -13.74
N GLN A 21 -27.65 -5.97 -13.73
CA GLN A 21 -27.08 -7.31 -13.72
C GLN A 21 -27.45 -8.03 -12.41
N ASP A 22 -27.91 -9.27 -12.52
CA ASP A 22 -28.18 -10.12 -11.36
C ASP A 22 -26.90 -10.38 -10.55
N TYR A 23 -27.05 -10.58 -9.24
CA TYR A 23 -25.93 -10.92 -8.38
C TYR A 23 -25.28 -12.25 -8.86
N PRO A 24 -23.96 -12.29 -9.15
CA PRO A 24 -23.37 -13.37 -9.92
C PRO A 24 -23.06 -14.64 -9.11
N PHE A 25 -23.33 -14.66 -7.79
CA PHE A 25 -23.04 -15.79 -6.92
C PHE A 25 -24.30 -16.36 -6.27
N SER A 26 -24.32 -17.67 -6.06
CA SER A 26 -25.37 -18.34 -5.30
C SER A 26 -24.97 -18.43 -3.83
N LEU A 27 -25.75 -17.82 -2.95
CA LEU A 27 -25.51 -17.80 -1.50
C LEU A 27 -26.73 -18.34 -0.74
N PRO A 28 -26.54 -18.98 0.43
CA PRO A 28 -27.65 -19.34 1.32
C PRO A 28 -28.48 -18.10 1.70
N SER A 29 -29.80 -18.27 1.88
CA SER A 29 -30.72 -17.15 2.16
C SER A 29 -30.66 -16.60 3.60
N ASN A 30 -30.06 -17.36 4.53
CA ASN A 30 -29.97 -17.02 5.96
C ASN A 30 -28.50 -17.03 6.40
N MET A 31 -27.65 -16.35 5.64
CA MET A 31 -26.22 -16.31 5.92
C MET A 31 -25.94 -15.52 7.21
N ASP A 32 -25.15 -16.08 8.12
CA ASP A 32 -24.52 -15.34 9.21
C ASP A 32 -22.99 -15.39 9.10
N ALA A 33 -22.34 -14.37 9.66
CA ALA A 33 -20.89 -14.28 9.70
C ALA A 33 -20.42 -14.18 11.15
N THR A 34 -19.43 -14.99 11.51
CA THR A 34 -18.82 -14.97 12.86
C THR A 34 -17.33 -14.70 12.74
N ILE A 35 -16.83 -13.64 13.37
CA ILE A 35 -15.39 -13.40 13.51
C ILE A 35 -14.91 -13.93 14.87
N ASN A 36 -13.86 -14.75 14.84
CA ASN A 36 -13.19 -15.25 16.04
C ASN A 36 -11.86 -14.54 16.17
N ILE A 37 -11.65 -13.88 17.31
CA ILE A 37 -10.49 -13.04 17.60
C ILE A 37 -9.56 -13.78 18.56
N THR A 38 -8.28 -13.89 18.20
CA THR A 38 -7.22 -14.44 19.05
C THR A 38 -6.41 -13.27 19.61
N SER A 39 -6.81 -12.76 20.77
CA SER A 39 -6.36 -11.45 21.26
C SER A 39 -4.88 -11.39 21.66
N SER A 40 -4.27 -12.55 21.90
CA SER A 40 -2.86 -12.71 22.25
C SER A 40 -1.90 -12.52 21.07
N SER A 41 -2.39 -12.61 19.83
CA SER A 41 -1.57 -12.57 18.62
C SER A 41 -1.73 -11.24 17.91
N LYS A 42 -0.61 -10.52 17.77
CA LYS A 42 -0.56 -9.13 17.33
C LYS A 42 0.59 -8.88 16.37
N GLU A 43 0.32 -8.08 15.35
CA GLU A 43 1.33 -7.59 14.41
C GLU A 43 1.08 -6.11 14.10
N VAL A 44 2.13 -5.36 13.78
CA VAL A 44 1.96 -3.96 13.34
C VAL A 44 1.50 -3.97 11.88
N TYR A 45 0.50 -3.15 11.55
CA TYR A 45 0.08 -3.01 10.16
C TYR A 45 1.18 -2.33 9.33
N ASN A 46 1.51 -2.91 8.18
CA ASN A 46 2.46 -2.36 7.24
C ASN A 46 1.82 -1.22 6.44
N ASN A 47 2.06 0.02 6.89
CA ASN A 47 1.54 1.21 6.20
C ASN A 47 2.00 1.35 4.74
N LEU A 48 3.09 0.71 4.31
CA LEU A 48 3.55 0.76 2.91
C LEU A 48 2.58 0.05 1.94
N LEU A 49 1.65 -0.76 2.46
CA LEU A 49 0.56 -1.34 1.68
C LEU A 49 -0.48 -0.30 1.26
N LEU A 50 -0.51 0.86 1.92
CA LEU A 50 -1.37 2.00 1.61
C LEU A 50 -0.63 3.03 0.73
N GLY A 51 0.33 2.60 -0.08
CA GLY A 51 0.98 3.48 -1.03
C GLY A 51 0.03 3.83 -2.18
N THR A 52 0.33 4.93 -2.87
CA THR A 52 -0.46 5.40 -4.01
C THR A 52 0.44 5.80 -5.16
N ASN A 53 -0.01 5.56 -6.38
CA ASN A 53 0.57 6.20 -7.55
C ASN A 53 -0.13 7.55 -7.75
N THR A 54 0.65 8.62 -7.61
CA THR A 54 0.18 10.01 -7.67
C THR A 54 1.16 10.79 -8.52
N HIS A 55 0.67 11.64 -9.39
CA HIS A 55 1.48 12.42 -10.34
C HIS A 55 1.06 13.90 -10.33
N HIS A 56 1.63 14.73 -11.20
CA HIS A 56 1.37 16.18 -11.26
C HIS A 56 1.70 16.92 -9.94
N PHE A 57 2.91 17.48 -9.84
CA PHE A 57 3.44 18.10 -8.63
C PHE A 57 3.79 19.58 -8.80
N SER A 58 3.58 20.13 -10.00
CA SER A 58 4.21 21.36 -10.47
C SER A 58 3.43 22.60 -10.06
N THR A 59 2.11 22.59 -10.22
CA THR A 59 1.25 23.76 -9.96
C THR A 59 0.83 23.89 -8.50
N THR A 60 0.42 25.08 -8.08
CA THR A 60 -0.13 25.29 -6.71
C THR A 60 -1.35 24.40 -6.45
N THR A 61 -2.25 24.28 -7.43
CA THR A 61 -3.44 23.43 -7.35
C THR A 61 -3.06 21.96 -7.16
N GLU A 62 -2.10 21.48 -7.95
CA GLU A 62 -1.54 20.13 -7.82
C GLU A 62 -0.93 19.89 -6.43
N LYS A 63 -0.06 20.79 -5.96
CA LYS A 63 0.55 20.68 -4.63
C LYS A 63 -0.49 20.69 -3.51
N ASN A 64 -1.54 21.49 -3.63
CA ASN A 64 -2.64 21.51 -2.68
C ASN A 64 -3.39 20.18 -2.64
N LEU A 65 -3.59 19.54 -3.81
CA LEU A 65 -4.17 18.19 -3.88
C LEU A 65 -3.27 17.17 -3.18
N ILE A 66 -1.95 17.19 -3.39
CA ILE A 66 -1.02 16.26 -2.70
C ILE A 66 -1.04 16.48 -1.19
N ASN A 67 -1.04 17.73 -0.73
CA ASN A 67 -1.14 18.07 0.69
C ASN A 67 -2.49 17.63 1.30
N LYS A 68 -3.57 17.63 0.50
CA LYS A 68 -4.88 17.12 0.91
C LYS A 68 -4.87 15.59 1.02
N LEU A 69 -4.31 14.91 0.02
CA LEU A 69 -4.22 13.44 -0.05
C LEU A 69 -3.33 12.87 1.06
N LYS A 70 -2.24 13.56 1.40
CA LYS A 70 -1.21 13.08 2.35
C LYS A 70 -0.79 11.63 2.05
N PRO A 71 -0.25 11.34 0.84
CA PRO A 71 0.15 9.98 0.49
C PRO A 71 1.21 9.47 1.48
N ILE A 72 1.17 8.17 1.75
CA ILE A 72 2.17 7.47 2.56
C ILE A 72 3.42 7.26 1.71
N THR A 73 3.25 6.57 0.58
CA THR A 73 4.29 6.35 -0.43
C THR A 73 3.90 7.02 -1.74
N ILE A 74 4.87 7.64 -2.41
CA ILE A 74 4.75 8.16 -3.78
C ILE A 74 5.65 7.33 -4.69
N ARG A 75 5.08 6.74 -5.75
CA ARG A 75 5.85 6.15 -6.85
C ARG A 75 6.25 7.22 -7.86
N PHE A 76 7.54 7.33 -8.18
CA PHE A 76 8.04 8.37 -9.08
C PHE A 76 9.29 7.95 -9.89
N PRO A 77 9.38 8.36 -11.17
CA PRO A 77 8.27 8.79 -12.04
C PRO A 77 7.27 7.64 -12.24
N HIS A 78 6.08 7.94 -12.75
CA HIS A 78 4.98 6.97 -12.82
C HIS A 78 4.93 6.24 -14.17
N GLY A 79 4.57 4.96 -14.12
CA GLY A 79 4.12 4.15 -15.26
C GLY A 79 5.11 4.03 -16.41
N LEU A 80 4.54 3.82 -17.60
CA LEU A 80 5.27 3.75 -18.87
C LEU A 80 6.27 4.90 -19.05
N TRP A 81 5.95 6.10 -18.55
CA TRP A 81 6.80 7.29 -18.70
C TRP A 81 8.13 7.18 -17.95
N ALA A 82 8.22 6.32 -16.94
CA ALA A 82 9.46 6.08 -16.20
C ALA A 82 10.58 5.52 -17.09
N ASN A 83 10.25 4.71 -18.09
CA ASN A 83 11.22 4.15 -19.05
C ASN A 83 11.80 5.18 -20.02
N TRP A 84 11.29 6.39 -19.98
CA TRP A 84 11.65 7.50 -20.87
C TRP A 84 12.02 8.75 -20.08
N TYR A 85 12.10 8.67 -18.75
CA TYR A 85 12.40 9.82 -17.92
C TYR A 85 13.87 10.21 -18.03
N ASP A 86 14.11 11.47 -18.39
CA ASP A 86 15.40 12.15 -18.28
C ASP A 86 15.40 12.98 -17.00
N TRP A 87 16.00 12.42 -15.95
CA TRP A 87 15.99 13.04 -14.62
C TRP A 87 16.75 14.38 -14.55
N ARG A 88 17.74 14.60 -15.43
CA ARG A 88 18.49 15.87 -15.46
C ARG A 88 17.66 17.01 -15.99
N ARG A 89 16.83 16.71 -16.99
CA ARG A 89 15.95 17.70 -17.63
C ARG A 89 14.56 17.75 -17.00
N ASP A 90 14.20 16.76 -16.17
CA ASP A 90 12.85 16.53 -15.66
C ASP A 90 11.80 16.41 -16.77
N VAL A 91 12.09 15.64 -17.82
CA VAL A 91 11.17 15.44 -18.97
C VAL A 91 11.13 13.98 -19.41
N THR A 92 10.08 13.61 -20.13
CA THR A 92 10.01 12.34 -20.86
C THR A 92 10.63 12.53 -22.25
N ARG A 93 11.62 11.70 -22.62
CA ARG A 93 12.23 11.69 -23.96
C ARG A 93 12.65 10.30 -24.41
N LEU A 94 12.80 10.13 -25.72
CA LEU A 94 13.27 8.88 -26.30
C LEU A 94 14.77 8.67 -26.01
N PHE A 95 15.11 7.45 -25.59
CA PHE A 95 16.48 6.94 -25.53
C PHE A 95 16.59 5.76 -26.50
N GLY A 96 17.66 5.72 -27.29
CA GLY A 96 17.80 4.74 -28.38
C GLY A 96 17.07 5.17 -29.66
N THR A 97 16.70 4.19 -30.49
CA THR A 97 16.01 4.40 -31.77
C THR A 97 14.48 4.31 -31.63
N GLU A 98 13.76 4.88 -32.60
CA GLU A 98 12.28 4.87 -32.63
C GLU A 98 11.69 3.48 -32.80
N SER A 99 12.43 2.60 -33.48
CA SER A 99 12.10 1.19 -33.68
C SER A 99 13.37 0.35 -33.57
N PHE A 100 13.19 -0.90 -33.15
CA PHE A 100 14.29 -1.85 -32.95
C PHE A 100 13.82 -3.29 -33.13
N GLU A 101 14.78 -4.18 -33.33
CA GLU A 101 14.56 -5.62 -33.41
C GLU A 101 14.65 -6.26 -32.02
N TYR A 102 13.78 -7.24 -31.75
CA TYR A 102 13.78 -8.02 -30.52
C TYR A 102 13.42 -9.48 -30.81
N GLU A 103 13.81 -10.37 -29.90
CA GLU A 103 13.45 -11.79 -29.91
C GLU A 103 12.04 -11.99 -29.35
N GLN A 104 11.17 -12.63 -30.13
CA GLN A 104 9.79 -12.94 -29.74
C GLN A 104 9.55 -14.45 -29.57
N GLY A 105 8.84 -14.80 -28.51
CA GLY A 105 8.35 -16.15 -28.25
C GLY A 105 9.46 -17.13 -27.89
N GLU A 106 9.12 -18.41 -27.75
CA GLU A 106 10.07 -19.47 -27.38
C GLU A 106 11.13 -19.70 -28.46
N ASP A 107 10.74 -19.60 -29.73
CA ASP A 107 11.63 -19.77 -30.89
C ASP A 107 12.53 -18.55 -31.16
N LYS A 108 12.45 -17.50 -30.32
CA LYS A 108 13.23 -16.26 -30.45
C LYS A 108 13.16 -15.64 -31.85
N THR A 109 11.97 -15.65 -32.46
CA THR A 109 11.77 -15.07 -33.80
C THR A 109 12.05 -13.57 -33.75
N ILE A 110 12.91 -13.08 -34.65
CA ILE A 110 13.22 -11.65 -34.72
C ILE A 110 12.01 -10.87 -35.24
N ARG A 111 11.61 -9.85 -34.48
CA ARG A 111 10.51 -8.94 -34.81
C ARG A 111 10.95 -7.50 -34.63
N THR A 112 10.41 -6.60 -35.44
CA THR A 112 10.58 -5.16 -35.25
C THR A 112 9.44 -4.59 -34.41
N LYS A 113 9.76 -3.73 -33.44
CA LYS A 113 8.79 -2.98 -32.65
C LYS A 113 9.13 -1.50 -32.66
N THR A 114 8.11 -0.67 -32.86
CA THR A 114 8.16 0.77 -32.59
C THR A 114 7.83 1.02 -31.13
N VAL A 115 8.56 1.94 -30.49
CA VAL A 115 8.32 2.37 -29.11
C VAL A 115 6.87 2.83 -28.92
N ASP A 116 6.23 2.37 -27.85
CA ASP A 116 4.85 2.72 -27.53
C ASP A 116 4.76 4.19 -27.13
N LYS A 117 3.65 4.85 -27.53
CA LYS A 117 3.41 6.28 -27.28
C LYS A 117 4.52 7.22 -27.80
N LEU A 118 5.31 6.80 -28.79
CA LEU A 118 6.41 7.59 -29.36
C LEU A 118 6.02 9.04 -29.74
N ALA A 119 4.83 9.24 -30.32
CA ALA A 119 4.33 10.58 -30.66
C ALA A 119 4.19 11.47 -29.40
N ASN A 120 3.63 10.93 -28.32
CA ASN A 120 3.50 11.63 -27.04
C ASN A 120 4.88 11.92 -26.42
N ILE A 121 5.81 10.96 -26.48
CA ILE A 121 7.19 11.16 -26.00
C ILE A 121 7.85 12.33 -26.73
N LYS A 122 7.74 12.40 -28.07
CA LYS A 122 8.26 13.51 -28.87
C LYS A 122 7.59 14.85 -28.53
N ILE A 123 6.28 14.85 -28.28
CA ILE A 123 5.55 16.05 -27.85
C ILE A 123 6.07 16.52 -26.50
N PHE A 124 6.21 15.61 -25.53
CA PHE A 124 6.66 15.94 -24.18
C PHE A 124 8.08 16.50 -24.18
N ASP A 125 9.00 15.90 -24.95
CA ASP A 125 10.37 16.38 -25.08
C ASP A 125 10.45 17.76 -25.77
N SER A 126 9.81 17.90 -26.94
CA SER A 126 9.84 19.15 -27.73
C SER A 126 9.20 20.34 -27.02
N HIS A 127 8.18 20.10 -26.20
CA HIS A 127 7.51 21.12 -25.40
C HIS A 127 8.10 21.25 -23.99
N ASN A 128 9.16 20.49 -23.65
CA ASN A 128 9.82 20.49 -22.34
C ASN A 128 8.82 20.31 -21.18
N ILE A 129 7.85 19.41 -21.35
CA ILE A 129 6.79 19.16 -20.37
C ILE A 129 7.39 18.48 -19.15
N LYS A 130 7.31 19.16 -18.01
CA LYS A 130 7.93 18.71 -16.76
C LYS A 130 7.17 17.56 -16.12
N VAL A 131 7.89 16.53 -15.70
CA VAL A 131 7.34 15.42 -14.92
C VAL A 131 7.05 15.86 -13.48
N GLY A 132 7.89 16.73 -12.92
CA GLY A 132 7.57 17.50 -11.71
C GLY A 132 8.47 17.23 -10.50
N ILE A 133 9.72 16.79 -10.69
CA ILE A 133 10.63 16.51 -9.56
C ILE A 133 10.86 17.74 -8.66
N GLU A 134 10.91 18.94 -9.23
CA GLU A 134 11.04 20.19 -8.46
C GLU A 134 9.82 20.44 -7.55
N GLY A 135 8.63 20.18 -8.08
CA GLY A 135 7.38 20.26 -7.34
C GLY A 135 7.34 19.27 -6.17
N LEU A 136 7.75 18.03 -6.44
CA LEU A 136 7.85 16.96 -5.44
C LEU A 136 8.94 17.28 -4.39
N THR A 137 10.06 17.87 -4.78
CA THR A 137 11.14 18.31 -3.88
C THR A 137 10.62 19.33 -2.88
N SER A 138 9.88 20.34 -3.37
CA SER A 138 9.24 21.36 -2.53
C SER A 138 8.22 20.78 -1.54
N LEU A 139 7.40 19.84 -1.99
CA LEU A 139 6.45 19.13 -1.14
C LEU A 139 7.17 18.31 -0.06
N ASN A 140 8.23 17.58 -0.43
CA ASN A 140 9.01 16.76 0.49
C ASN A 140 9.70 17.59 1.57
N ALA A 141 10.33 18.72 1.19
CA ALA A 141 10.94 19.65 2.13
C ALA A 141 9.91 20.21 3.13
N THR A 142 8.73 20.61 2.64
CA THR A 142 7.62 21.09 3.48
C THR A 142 7.16 20.01 4.46
N ARG A 143 6.95 18.78 3.99
CA ARG A 143 6.54 17.65 4.85
C ARG A 143 7.59 17.35 5.92
N LYS A 144 8.88 17.36 5.55
CA LYS A 144 10.00 17.13 6.46
C LYS A 144 10.07 18.21 7.54
N SER A 145 9.86 19.47 7.18
CA SER A 145 9.76 20.57 8.14
C SER A 145 8.59 20.41 9.12
N ASN A 146 7.44 19.91 8.64
CA ASN A 146 6.22 19.83 9.45
C ASN A 146 6.15 18.57 10.33
N THR A 147 6.77 17.47 9.89
CA THR A 147 6.60 16.14 10.51
C THR A 147 7.91 15.49 10.95
N GLY A 148 9.06 16.11 10.64
CA GLY A 148 10.39 15.53 10.83
C GLY A 148 10.78 14.46 9.81
N LYS A 149 9.85 14.05 8.91
CA LYS A 149 10.09 13.00 7.91
C LYS A 149 9.62 13.41 6.51
N GLY A 150 10.37 12.98 5.49
CA GLY A 150 9.97 13.15 4.10
C GLY A 150 8.84 12.20 3.71
N PHE A 151 8.49 12.18 2.42
CA PHE A 151 7.67 11.09 1.87
C PHE A 151 8.46 9.78 1.84
N ASP A 152 7.76 8.66 2.03
CA ASP A 152 8.29 7.39 1.56
C ASP A 152 8.22 7.38 0.03
N MET A 153 9.29 6.92 -0.61
CA MET A 153 9.47 7.00 -2.05
C MET A 153 9.65 5.61 -2.64
N MET A 154 8.91 5.35 -3.71
CA MET A 154 9.12 4.21 -4.58
C MET A 154 9.69 4.71 -5.90
N TRP A 155 11.01 4.62 -6.07
CA TRP A 155 11.67 5.18 -7.25
C TRP A 155 11.64 4.20 -8.41
N THR A 156 11.31 4.64 -9.62
CA THR A 156 11.45 3.82 -10.82
C THR A 156 12.59 4.36 -11.68
N PHE A 157 13.66 3.59 -11.81
CA PHE A 157 14.85 3.98 -12.56
C PHE A 157 14.72 3.58 -14.03
N ASN A 158 15.20 4.44 -14.91
CA ASN A 158 15.05 4.28 -16.36
C ASN A 158 16.15 3.34 -16.88
N MET A 159 15.78 2.11 -17.21
CA MET A 159 16.72 1.09 -17.69
C MET A 159 17.36 1.41 -19.05
N SER A 160 16.75 2.32 -19.82
CA SER A 160 17.28 2.77 -21.12
C SER A 160 18.28 3.92 -20.99
N ALA A 161 18.33 4.61 -19.85
CA ALA A 161 19.13 5.82 -19.67
C ALA A 161 20.10 5.73 -18.49
N ASP A 162 19.59 5.35 -17.32
CA ASP A 162 20.33 5.39 -16.06
C ASP A 162 21.39 4.28 -15.98
N GLY A 163 21.17 3.18 -16.72
CA GLY A 163 22.09 2.04 -16.83
C GLY A 163 22.95 2.04 -18.09
N THR A 164 23.08 3.16 -18.82
CA THR A 164 23.72 3.18 -20.16
C THR A 164 25.18 2.71 -20.17
N ASP A 165 25.99 3.15 -19.20
CA ASP A 165 27.40 2.77 -19.03
C ASP A 165 27.59 1.71 -17.92
N PHE A 166 26.89 0.57 -18.07
CA PHE A 166 26.84 -0.46 -17.03
C PHE A 166 28.17 -1.22 -16.84
N ASN A 167 29.08 -1.17 -17.81
CA ASN A 167 30.41 -1.76 -17.71
C ASN A 167 31.40 -0.91 -16.90
N ASN A 168 31.00 0.30 -16.49
CA ASN A 168 31.84 1.27 -15.79
C ASN A 168 31.23 1.68 -14.44
N GLY A 169 30.57 0.75 -13.75
CA GLY A 169 29.99 1.02 -12.42
C GLY A 169 28.75 1.91 -12.44
N CYS A 170 28.05 2.00 -13.57
CA CYS A 170 26.77 2.71 -13.71
C CYS A 170 26.81 4.19 -13.23
N PRO A 171 27.71 5.04 -13.76
CA PRO A 171 27.90 6.42 -13.27
C PRO A 171 26.61 7.24 -13.34
N GLU A 172 25.77 7.01 -14.34
CA GLU A 172 24.47 7.66 -14.52
C GLU A 172 23.46 7.29 -13.41
N THR A 173 23.45 6.03 -12.98
CA THR A 173 22.65 5.55 -11.85
C THR A 173 23.08 6.22 -10.54
N ILE A 174 24.40 6.32 -10.32
CA ILE A 174 24.95 6.96 -9.10
C ILE A 174 24.70 8.47 -9.12
N ALA A 175 24.84 9.12 -10.27
CA ALA A 175 24.52 10.54 -10.41
C ALA A 175 23.04 10.84 -10.10
N ARG A 176 22.12 9.98 -10.56
CA ARG A 176 20.69 10.09 -10.23
C ARG A 176 20.45 9.89 -8.73
N TYR A 177 21.09 8.89 -8.11
CA TYR A 177 21.02 8.69 -6.66
C TYR A 177 21.49 9.94 -5.91
N ASP A 178 22.67 10.48 -6.25
CA ASP A 178 23.26 11.62 -5.57
C ASP A 178 22.39 12.90 -5.74
N ASP A 179 21.76 13.10 -6.90
CA ASP A 179 20.80 14.18 -7.11
C ASP A 179 19.57 14.06 -6.19
N LEU A 180 18.99 12.86 -6.06
CA LEU A 180 17.84 12.63 -5.17
C LEU A 180 18.21 12.86 -3.69
N ILE A 181 19.40 12.43 -3.27
CA ILE A 181 19.90 12.72 -1.92
C ILE A 181 20.11 14.23 -1.72
N ALA A 182 20.71 14.92 -2.68
CA ALA A 182 20.91 16.38 -2.62
C ALA A 182 19.59 17.15 -2.52
N ARG A 183 18.52 16.65 -3.14
CA ARG A 183 17.14 17.17 -3.03
C ARG A 183 16.47 16.86 -1.69
N GLY A 184 17.13 16.10 -0.81
CA GLY A 184 16.65 15.80 0.54
C GLY A 184 15.69 14.60 0.62
N PHE A 185 15.62 13.77 -0.41
CA PHE A 185 14.89 12.50 -0.39
C PHE A 185 15.71 11.39 0.26
N GLU A 186 15.01 10.29 0.55
CA GLU A 186 15.65 8.99 0.79
C GLU A 186 15.50 8.14 -0.48
N VAL A 187 16.52 7.34 -0.79
CA VAL A 187 16.50 6.39 -1.91
C VAL A 187 16.67 5.01 -1.32
N LYS A 188 15.57 4.40 -0.85
CA LYS A 188 15.58 3.09 -0.18
C LYS A 188 15.01 1.96 -1.03
N ALA A 189 14.11 2.29 -1.95
CA ALA A 189 13.44 1.32 -2.80
C ALA A 189 13.47 1.79 -4.25
N VAL A 190 14.05 0.96 -5.11
CA VAL A 190 14.25 1.25 -6.53
C VAL A 190 13.71 0.11 -7.39
N GLU A 191 12.68 0.38 -8.17
CA GLU A 191 12.21 -0.47 -9.25
C GLU A 191 13.07 -0.25 -10.49
N MET A 192 13.61 -1.34 -11.02
CA MET A 192 14.46 -1.32 -12.21
C MET A 192 13.61 -1.35 -13.48
N GLY A 193 13.07 -0.19 -13.84
CA GLY A 193 12.22 0.00 -15.00
C GLY A 193 10.77 -0.42 -14.78
N ASN A 194 9.87 0.12 -15.60
CA ASN A 194 8.45 -0.19 -15.60
C ASN A 194 8.15 -1.23 -16.69
N GLU A 195 7.61 -2.40 -16.34
CA GLU A 195 7.06 -3.38 -17.30
C GLU A 195 7.93 -3.65 -18.54
N CYS A 196 9.26 -3.74 -18.35
CA CYS A 196 10.18 -3.95 -19.46
C CYS A 196 9.97 -5.29 -20.18
N PHE A 197 9.10 -6.17 -19.69
CA PHE A 197 8.66 -7.36 -20.42
C PHE A 197 7.84 -7.04 -21.68
N TYR A 198 7.20 -5.86 -21.78
CA TYR A 198 6.53 -5.45 -23.01
C TYR A 198 7.54 -4.85 -24.00
N PRO A 199 7.66 -5.39 -25.24
CA PRO A 199 8.58 -4.86 -26.24
C PRO A 199 8.44 -3.36 -26.48
N GLY A 200 7.22 -2.82 -26.56
CA GLY A 200 7.04 -1.39 -26.83
C GLY A 200 7.38 -0.46 -25.67
N GLN A 201 7.53 -1.00 -24.46
CA GLN A 201 7.99 -0.26 -23.29
C GLN A 201 9.51 -0.36 -23.07
N ARG A 202 10.23 -1.06 -23.97
CA ARG A 202 11.69 -1.12 -24.02
C ARG A 202 12.24 -0.21 -25.11
N SER A 203 13.54 0.03 -25.07
CA SER A 203 14.27 0.75 -26.12
C SER A 203 15.24 -0.18 -26.86
N SER A 204 15.82 0.32 -27.95
CA SER A 204 16.93 -0.33 -28.67
C SER A 204 18.20 -0.55 -27.85
N ILE A 205 18.24 -0.04 -26.61
CA ILE A 205 19.36 -0.17 -25.66
C ILE A 205 19.19 -1.42 -24.76
N ILE A 206 17.95 -1.89 -24.63
CA ILE A 206 17.56 -3.10 -23.89
C ILE A 206 16.58 -3.96 -24.71
N PRO A 207 16.92 -4.34 -25.96
CA PRO A 207 15.98 -5.00 -26.85
C PRO A 207 15.51 -6.36 -26.34
N ASN A 208 16.34 -7.10 -25.58
CA ASN A 208 16.04 -8.44 -25.08
C ASN A 208 16.19 -8.54 -23.55
N ALA A 209 15.76 -9.67 -22.98
CA ALA A 209 15.85 -9.92 -21.54
C ALA A 209 17.30 -9.94 -21.04
N GLU A 210 18.24 -10.46 -21.83
CA GLU A 210 19.66 -10.48 -21.49
C GLU A 210 20.26 -9.08 -21.31
N ASP A 211 19.86 -8.12 -22.16
CA ASP A 211 20.31 -6.73 -22.05
C ASP A 211 19.78 -6.06 -20.78
N TYR A 212 18.51 -6.35 -20.46
CA TYR A 212 17.89 -5.88 -19.22
C TYR A 212 18.63 -6.45 -18.00
N ILE A 213 18.84 -7.77 -17.96
CA ILE A 213 19.49 -8.47 -16.83
C ILE A 213 20.89 -7.93 -16.60
N ALA A 214 21.69 -7.76 -17.66
CA ALA A 214 23.05 -7.24 -17.56
C ALA A 214 23.08 -5.85 -16.90
N ARG A 215 22.18 -4.94 -17.32
CA ARG A 215 22.06 -3.60 -16.72
C ARG A 215 21.54 -3.66 -15.29
N ALA A 216 20.51 -4.45 -15.03
CA ALA A 216 19.91 -4.58 -13.70
C ALA A 216 20.93 -5.07 -12.67
N LYS A 217 21.76 -6.08 -13.02
CA LYS A 217 22.85 -6.57 -12.17
C LYS A 217 23.85 -5.47 -11.84
N ALA A 218 24.33 -4.75 -12.85
CA ALA A 218 25.32 -3.71 -12.66
C ALA A 218 24.77 -2.52 -11.84
N MET A 219 23.53 -2.08 -12.13
CA MET A 219 22.86 -1.01 -11.38
C MET A 219 22.65 -1.40 -9.91
N SER A 220 22.26 -2.66 -9.65
CA SER A 220 22.06 -3.16 -8.30
C SER A 220 23.36 -3.15 -7.51
N ALA A 221 24.44 -3.68 -8.11
CA ALA A 221 25.76 -3.68 -7.50
C ALA A 221 26.25 -2.26 -7.19
N ALA A 222 26.08 -1.31 -8.13
CA ALA A 222 26.48 0.08 -7.95
C ALA A 222 25.70 0.78 -6.83
N LEU A 223 24.37 0.63 -6.81
CA LEU A 223 23.51 1.20 -5.77
C LEU A 223 23.86 0.63 -4.38
N LYS A 224 24.01 -0.69 -4.27
CA LYS A 224 24.34 -1.35 -3.00
C LYS A 224 25.76 -1.04 -2.52
N ALA A 225 26.70 -0.77 -3.43
CA ALA A 225 28.03 -0.27 -3.07
C ALA A 225 27.97 1.15 -2.50
N LYS A 226 27.01 1.97 -2.94
CA LYS A 226 26.78 3.33 -2.44
C LYS A 226 26.06 3.32 -1.09
N ASP A 227 25.00 2.52 -0.95
CA ASP A 227 24.27 2.31 0.30
C ASP A 227 23.74 0.86 0.35
N PRO A 228 24.29 0.01 1.24
CA PRO A 228 23.88 -1.39 1.37
C PRO A 228 22.42 -1.61 1.77
N ASN A 229 21.72 -0.57 2.26
CA ASN A 229 20.32 -0.67 2.67
C ASN A 229 19.33 -0.44 1.53
N ILE A 230 19.81 -0.07 0.33
CA ILE A 230 18.94 0.06 -0.85
C ILE A 230 18.45 -1.33 -1.23
N LYS A 231 17.12 -1.45 -1.32
CA LYS A 231 16.47 -2.58 -1.95
C LYS A 231 16.13 -2.25 -3.39
N VAL A 232 16.27 -3.24 -4.25
CA VAL A 232 15.87 -3.13 -5.66
C VAL A 232 14.90 -4.21 -6.06
N SER A 233 13.98 -3.89 -6.98
CA SER A 233 13.08 -4.86 -7.60
C SER A 233 13.23 -4.92 -9.11
N VAL A 234 12.84 -6.07 -9.66
CA VAL A 234 12.69 -6.29 -11.10
C VAL A 234 11.22 -6.57 -11.43
N PRO A 235 10.68 -6.06 -12.54
CA PRO A 235 9.30 -6.30 -12.94
C PRO A 235 9.15 -7.69 -13.55
N LEU A 236 8.31 -8.53 -12.95
CA LEU A 236 7.97 -9.85 -13.46
C LEU A 236 6.55 -9.84 -14.07
N LEU A 237 6.34 -10.79 -14.98
CA LEU A 237 5.05 -11.09 -15.56
C LEU A 237 4.09 -11.60 -14.49
N ARG A 238 2.84 -11.16 -14.64
CA ARG A 238 1.68 -11.51 -13.81
C ARG A 238 0.68 -12.46 -14.49
N ARG A 239 0.97 -12.80 -15.75
CA ARG A 239 0.21 -13.69 -16.64
C ARG A 239 1.09 -14.12 -17.80
N ASP A 240 0.65 -15.12 -18.55
CA ASP A 240 1.30 -15.55 -19.79
C ASP A 240 1.54 -14.37 -20.75
N ASN A 241 2.68 -14.40 -21.43
CA ASN A 241 3.11 -13.33 -22.32
C ASN A 241 3.62 -13.91 -23.64
N TRP A 242 2.99 -13.50 -24.74
CA TRP A 242 3.34 -13.94 -26.08
C TRP A 242 4.67 -13.37 -26.60
N ALA A 243 5.11 -12.22 -26.08
CA ALA A 243 6.32 -11.55 -26.53
C ALA A 243 7.58 -12.20 -25.97
N ASN A 244 7.63 -12.47 -24.67
CA ASN A 244 8.67 -13.30 -24.06
C ASN A 244 8.07 -14.15 -22.93
N PRO A 245 7.67 -15.41 -23.19
CA PRO A 245 7.12 -16.28 -22.16
C PRO A 245 8.16 -16.68 -21.10
N ASN A 246 9.46 -16.61 -21.42
CA ASN A 246 10.54 -16.97 -20.52
C ASN A 246 11.03 -15.81 -19.64
N TRP A 247 10.45 -14.61 -19.75
CA TRP A 247 10.92 -13.41 -19.03
C TRP A 247 11.14 -13.66 -17.52
N ASN A 248 10.17 -14.28 -16.85
CA ASN A 248 10.27 -14.57 -15.42
C ASN A 248 11.43 -15.52 -15.13
N THR A 249 11.50 -16.63 -15.86
CA THR A 249 12.56 -17.63 -15.71
C THR A 249 13.94 -17.02 -15.98
N ASP A 250 14.09 -16.23 -17.04
CA ASP A 250 15.36 -15.62 -17.44
C ASP A 250 15.89 -14.68 -16.36
N LEU A 251 15.05 -13.77 -15.85
CA LEU A 251 15.44 -12.79 -14.82
C LEU A 251 15.76 -13.45 -13.47
N THR A 252 15.19 -14.63 -13.21
CA THR A 252 15.29 -15.29 -11.89
C THR A 252 16.31 -16.42 -11.83
N GLN A 253 17.06 -16.69 -12.91
CA GLN A 253 18.20 -17.62 -12.88
C GLN A 253 19.26 -17.22 -11.83
N ASP A 254 19.38 -15.92 -11.56
CA ASP A 254 20.23 -15.37 -10.51
C ASP A 254 19.39 -14.47 -9.58
N LEU A 255 19.04 -14.98 -8.41
CA LEU A 255 18.23 -14.26 -7.42
C LEU A 255 19.04 -13.27 -6.57
N SER A 256 20.36 -13.15 -6.76
CA SER A 256 21.23 -12.39 -5.86
C SER A 256 21.23 -10.88 -6.11
N TYR A 257 20.89 -10.46 -7.33
CA TYR A 257 20.99 -9.06 -7.73
C TYR A 257 19.75 -8.22 -7.44
N PHE A 258 18.66 -8.82 -6.93
CA PHE A 258 17.45 -8.08 -6.55
C PHE A 258 16.89 -8.57 -5.22
N ASP A 259 16.19 -7.70 -4.53
CA ASP A 259 15.68 -7.92 -3.17
C ASP A 259 14.19 -8.22 -3.16
N ALA A 260 13.46 -7.73 -4.16
CA ALA A 260 12.02 -7.88 -4.29
C ALA A 260 11.61 -8.10 -5.76
N VAL A 261 10.37 -8.54 -5.97
CA VAL A 261 9.77 -8.62 -7.29
C VAL A 261 8.66 -7.59 -7.41
N THR A 262 8.68 -6.83 -8.51
CA THR A 262 7.57 -5.95 -8.88
C THR A 262 6.53 -6.73 -9.68
N VAL A 263 5.26 -6.62 -9.27
CA VAL A 263 4.11 -7.19 -10.00
C VAL A 263 3.08 -6.07 -10.22
N HIS A 264 2.61 -5.92 -11.44
CA HIS A 264 1.54 -4.98 -11.78
C HIS A 264 0.25 -5.72 -12.04
N THR A 265 -0.79 -5.48 -11.23
CA THR A 265 -2.06 -6.22 -11.33
C THR A 265 -3.27 -5.31 -11.37
N TYR A 266 -3.95 -5.31 -12.52
CA TYR A 266 -5.25 -4.68 -12.68
C TYR A 266 -6.31 -5.78 -12.79
N VAL A 267 -7.25 -5.80 -11.86
CA VAL A 267 -8.37 -6.75 -11.86
C VAL A 267 -9.58 -6.11 -12.54
N GLY A 268 -10.20 -6.85 -13.46
CA GLY A 268 -11.34 -6.40 -14.25
C GLY A 268 -10.89 -5.88 -15.61
N SER A 269 -11.25 -4.64 -15.95
CA SER A 269 -10.79 -3.97 -17.17
C SER A 269 -9.28 -3.70 -17.11
N ASP A 270 -8.52 -4.35 -17.99
CA ASP A 270 -7.11 -4.03 -18.18
C ASP A 270 -6.97 -2.62 -18.79
N PRO A 271 -6.33 -1.67 -18.10
CA PRO A 271 -6.22 -0.29 -18.59
C PRO A 271 -5.39 -0.18 -19.89
N ASP A 272 -4.51 -1.14 -20.15
CA ASP A 272 -3.61 -1.15 -21.31
C ASP A 272 -4.11 -2.05 -22.44
N ASP A 273 -5.08 -2.93 -22.16
CA ASP A 273 -5.70 -3.81 -23.15
C ASP A 273 -7.23 -3.90 -22.96
N ALA A 274 -7.94 -2.99 -23.63
CA ALA A 274 -9.40 -2.96 -23.62
C ALA A 274 -10.08 -4.22 -24.19
N SER A 275 -9.34 -5.12 -24.86
CA SER A 275 -9.89 -6.40 -25.35
C SER A 275 -9.84 -7.50 -24.30
N ASN A 276 -9.06 -7.31 -23.24
CA ASN A 276 -8.87 -8.25 -22.14
C ASN A 276 -9.56 -7.75 -20.86
N SER A 277 -10.88 -7.49 -20.95
CA SER A 277 -11.64 -7.01 -19.80
C SER A 277 -12.44 -8.12 -19.14
N ASP A 278 -12.08 -8.45 -17.90
CA ASP A 278 -12.91 -9.23 -16.99
C ASP A 278 -14.00 -8.31 -16.39
N ASP A 279 -14.72 -7.56 -17.22
CA ASP A 279 -15.60 -6.44 -16.85
C ASP A 279 -16.84 -6.85 -16.03
N ALA A 280 -16.95 -8.11 -15.61
CA ALA A 280 -18.05 -8.59 -14.80
C ALA A 280 -17.94 -8.12 -13.34
N TYR A 281 -19.08 -7.75 -12.75
CA TYR A 281 -19.16 -7.46 -11.30
C TYR A 281 -18.64 -8.63 -10.43
N GLY A 282 -18.75 -9.86 -10.93
CA GLY A 282 -18.17 -11.04 -10.29
C GLY A 282 -16.66 -10.94 -10.10
N THR A 283 -15.93 -10.53 -11.13
CA THR A 283 -14.47 -10.39 -11.09
C THR A 283 -14.02 -9.34 -10.07
N ALA A 284 -14.71 -8.20 -10.00
CA ALA A 284 -14.42 -7.18 -9.00
C ALA A 284 -14.67 -7.71 -7.58
N LEU A 285 -15.77 -8.45 -7.37
CA LEU A 285 -16.07 -9.08 -6.08
C LEU A 285 -15.11 -10.22 -5.72
N THR A 286 -14.41 -10.82 -6.69
CA THR A 286 -13.37 -11.84 -6.47
C THR A 286 -11.95 -11.30 -6.63
N ALA A 287 -11.75 -9.98 -6.57
CA ALA A 287 -10.49 -9.36 -6.92
C ALA A 287 -9.30 -9.82 -6.09
N ARG A 288 -9.50 -10.16 -4.81
CA ARG A 288 -8.43 -10.73 -3.97
C ARG A 288 -7.84 -12.01 -4.57
N LYS A 289 -8.66 -12.84 -5.23
CA LYS A 289 -8.23 -14.09 -5.82
C LYS A 289 -7.39 -13.83 -7.06
N HIS A 290 -7.82 -12.91 -7.92
CA HIS A 290 -7.04 -12.52 -9.10
C HIS A 290 -5.71 -11.86 -8.70
N LEU A 291 -5.71 -11.05 -7.64
CA LEU A 291 -4.49 -10.48 -7.08
C LEU A 291 -3.55 -11.56 -6.53
N GLY A 292 -4.08 -12.53 -5.78
CA GLY A 292 -3.30 -13.66 -5.27
C GLY A 292 -2.71 -14.51 -6.41
N ASN A 293 -3.53 -14.90 -7.38
CA ASN A 293 -3.11 -15.72 -8.51
C ASN A 293 -2.01 -15.05 -9.35
N SER A 294 -2.09 -13.73 -9.56
CA SER A 294 -1.09 -12.98 -10.33
C SER A 294 0.31 -13.02 -9.70
N ILE A 295 0.39 -13.39 -8.42
CA ILE A 295 1.62 -13.49 -7.63
C ILE A 295 2.00 -14.96 -7.47
N PHE A 296 1.11 -15.75 -6.88
CA PHE A 296 1.39 -17.13 -6.49
C PHE A 296 1.52 -18.06 -7.69
N ASP A 297 0.82 -17.80 -8.79
CA ASP A 297 0.89 -18.63 -9.99
C ASP A 297 2.00 -18.19 -10.95
N TYR A 298 2.67 -17.05 -10.69
CA TYR A 298 3.69 -16.47 -11.56
C TYR A 298 4.98 -16.08 -10.83
N ALA A 299 5.00 -14.91 -10.19
CA ALA A 299 6.21 -14.37 -9.57
C ALA A 299 6.80 -15.32 -8.51
N HIS A 300 5.96 -15.91 -7.67
CA HIS A 300 6.39 -16.83 -6.61
C HIS A 300 6.69 -18.24 -7.09
N GLN A 301 6.31 -18.62 -8.32
CA GLN A 301 6.78 -19.88 -8.91
C GLN A 301 8.28 -19.87 -9.18
N VAL A 302 8.84 -18.69 -9.46
CA VAL A 302 10.26 -18.52 -9.80
C VAL A 302 11.07 -17.79 -8.73
N ALA A 303 10.40 -17.05 -7.84
CA ALA A 303 11.04 -16.29 -6.76
C ALA A 303 10.24 -16.38 -5.43
N PRO A 304 10.03 -17.58 -4.86
CA PRO A 304 9.09 -17.82 -3.76
C PRO A 304 9.44 -17.08 -2.45
N ASN A 305 10.71 -16.78 -2.23
CA ASN A 305 11.19 -16.12 -1.00
C ASN A 305 11.39 -14.61 -1.16
N LYS A 306 11.02 -14.04 -2.33
CA LYS A 306 11.18 -12.61 -2.58
C LYS A 306 9.88 -11.89 -2.22
N PRO A 307 9.95 -10.80 -1.43
CA PRO A 307 8.79 -9.97 -1.17
C PRO A 307 8.25 -9.35 -2.47
N ILE A 308 6.95 -9.12 -2.48
CA ILE A 308 6.23 -8.50 -3.59
C ILE A 308 6.11 -7.00 -3.37
N TRP A 309 6.44 -6.25 -4.41
CA TRP A 309 6.18 -4.83 -4.55
C TRP A 309 5.06 -4.64 -5.59
N LEU A 310 3.84 -4.42 -5.13
CA LEU A 310 2.68 -4.12 -5.99
C LEU A 310 2.69 -2.64 -6.41
N THR A 311 3.68 -2.23 -7.19
CA THR A 311 3.96 -0.82 -7.53
C THR A 311 2.93 -0.19 -8.45
N GLU A 312 2.07 -1.01 -9.06
CA GLU A 312 0.84 -0.60 -9.70
C GLU A 312 -0.22 -1.68 -9.53
N TRP A 313 -1.39 -1.30 -9.03
CA TRP A 313 -2.54 -2.19 -9.01
C TRP A 313 -3.86 -1.44 -8.95
N GLY A 314 -4.94 -2.11 -9.31
CA GLY A 314 -6.29 -1.55 -9.22
C GLY A 314 -7.38 -2.60 -9.42
N VAL A 315 -8.61 -2.23 -9.08
CA VAL A 315 -9.81 -3.04 -9.31
C VAL A 315 -10.82 -2.18 -10.05
N LYS A 316 -11.29 -2.64 -11.21
CA LYS A 316 -12.25 -1.90 -12.02
C LYS A 316 -13.13 -2.81 -12.86
N SER A 317 -14.42 -2.86 -12.55
CA SER A 317 -15.46 -3.39 -13.43
C SER A 317 -16.36 -2.23 -13.85
N GLY A 318 -16.19 -1.74 -15.09
CA GLY A 318 -16.84 -0.53 -15.59
C GLY A 318 -16.24 0.78 -15.04
N GLY A 319 -16.58 1.15 -13.79
CA GLY A 319 -16.29 2.48 -13.22
C GLY A 319 -16.04 2.47 -11.71
N PRO A 320 -15.95 3.64 -11.06
CA PRO A 320 -15.82 3.75 -9.61
C PRO A 320 -17.16 3.46 -8.90
N ASN A 321 -17.63 2.23 -9.04
CA ASN A 321 -18.90 1.75 -8.50
C ASN A 321 -18.72 0.90 -7.23
N ALA A 322 -19.85 0.50 -6.63
CA ALA A 322 -19.91 -0.30 -5.41
C ALA A 322 -19.01 -1.53 -5.46
N VAL A 323 -19.15 -2.42 -6.45
CA VAL A 323 -18.37 -3.67 -6.47
C VAL A 323 -16.88 -3.45 -6.71
N SER A 324 -16.50 -2.44 -7.51
CA SER A 324 -15.08 -2.11 -7.70
C SER A 324 -14.45 -1.60 -6.40
N ALA A 325 -15.17 -0.79 -5.64
CA ALA A 325 -14.71 -0.31 -4.34
C ALA A 325 -14.72 -1.41 -3.26
N LEU A 326 -15.70 -2.30 -3.27
CA LEU A 326 -15.73 -3.46 -2.37
C LEU A 326 -14.58 -4.43 -2.67
N GLY A 327 -14.31 -4.70 -3.94
CA GLY A 327 -13.15 -5.49 -4.37
C GLY A 327 -11.82 -4.85 -4.00
N MET A 328 -11.70 -3.53 -4.12
CA MET A 328 -10.54 -2.77 -3.64
C MET A 328 -10.32 -2.99 -2.13
N VAL A 329 -11.36 -2.80 -1.31
CA VAL A 329 -11.28 -3.01 0.15
C VAL A 329 -10.87 -4.44 0.48
N ASP A 330 -11.44 -5.40 -0.24
CA ASP A 330 -11.14 -6.81 -0.04
C ASP A 330 -9.69 -7.16 -0.38
N CYS A 331 -9.12 -6.55 -1.43
CA CYS A 331 -7.69 -6.65 -1.73
C CYS A 331 -6.80 -6.05 -0.62
N TYR A 332 -7.19 -4.93 0.00
CA TYR A 332 -6.43 -4.39 1.14
C TYR A 332 -6.49 -5.30 2.37
N ILE A 333 -7.65 -5.89 2.66
CA ILE A 333 -7.77 -6.92 3.70
C ILE A 333 -6.86 -8.10 3.36
N PHE A 334 -6.90 -8.60 2.12
CA PHE A 334 -6.04 -9.69 1.68
C PHE A 334 -4.55 -9.38 1.80
N MET A 335 -4.08 -8.20 1.36
CA MET A 335 -2.68 -7.81 1.53
C MET A 335 -2.29 -7.73 3.01
N SER A 336 -3.18 -7.24 3.87
CA SER A 336 -2.95 -7.22 5.31
C SER A 336 -2.83 -8.64 5.90
N GLU A 337 -3.56 -9.62 5.36
CA GLU A 337 -3.49 -11.02 5.81
C GLU A 337 -2.17 -11.70 5.43
N ASN A 338 -1.42 -11.09 4.50
CA ASN A 338 -0.23 -11.65 3.88
C ASN A 338 0.93 -10.62 3.89
N GLN A 339 1.13 -9.87 4.98
CA GLN A 339 2.16 -8.82 5.05
C GLN A 339 3.60 -9.36 4.95
N ASP A 340 3.78 -10.66 5.16
CA ASP A 340 5.01 -11.41 4.93
C ASP A 340 5.34 -11.56 3.43
N VAL A 341 4.31 -11.60 2.58
CA VAL A 341 4.43 -11.62 1.12
C VAL A 341 4.52 -10.20 0.56
N PHE A 342 3.64 -9.30 1.02
CA PHE A 342 3.53 -7.95 0.50
C PHE A 342 4.35 -6.94 1.32
N GLU A 343 5.46 -6.48 0.75
CA GLU A 343 6.26 -5.43 1.42
C GLU A 343 5.69 -4.03 1.16
N ARG A 344 5.14 -3.78 -0.03
CA ARG A 344 4.57 -2.47 -0.41
C ARG A 344 3.56 -2.60 -1.54
N ALA A 345 2.66 -1.62 -1.63
CA ALA A 345 1.71 -1.52 -2.72
C ALA A 345 1.40 -0.06 -3.07
N ASN A 346 1.10 0.22 -4.35
CA ASN A 346 0.76 1.55 -4.85
C ASN A 346 -0.47 1.47 -5.76
N TRP A 347 -1.61 1.95 -5.27
CA TRP A 347 -2.84 2.02 -6.06
C TRP A 347 -2.66 2.93 -7.29
N PHE A 348 -3.00 2.42 -8.47
CA PHE A 348 -2.91 3.14 -9.74
C PHE A 348 -4.31 3.48 -10.27
N SER A 349 -4.70 4.74 -10.40
CA SER A 349 -3.99 5.97 -9.99
C SER A 349 -4.92 6.91 -9.24
N VAL A 350 -4.40 7.69 -8.30
CA VAL A 350 -5.24 8.51 -7.41
C VAL A 350 -5.80 9.75 -8.10
N ASN A 351 -4.95 10.43 -8.85
CA ASN A 351 -5.25 11.71 -9.49
C ASN A 351 -5.00 11.67 -11.01
N GLY A 352 -4.97 10.47 -11.58
CA GLY A 352 -5.15 10.20 -13.01
C GLY A 352 -6.60 9.84 -13.32
N VAL A 353 -6.93 9.62 -14.58
CA VAL A 353 -8.31 9.33 -15.02
C VAL A 353 -8.71 7.89 -14.65
N LEU A 354 -7.76 6.97 -14.65
CA LEU A 354 -8.00 5.55 -14.39
C LEU A 354 -7.93 5.28 -12.87
N ASN A 355 -8.98 4.62 -12.35
CA ASN A 355 -9.15 4.28 -10.92
C ASN A 355 -9.03 5.49 -9.98
N SER A 356 -9.41 6.66 -10.47
CA SER A 356 -9.29 7.94 -9.76
C SER A 356 -10.02 7.92 -8.42
N HIS A 357 -9.37 8.46 -7.38
CA HIS A 357 -10.03 8.78 -6.12
C HIS A 357 -10.86 10.06 -6.22
N TYR A 358 -10.60 10.90 -7.23
CA TYR A 358 -11.25 12.19 -7.43
C TYR A 358 -12.13 12.20 -8.67
N VAL A 359 -13.24 12.92 -8.60
CA VAL A 359 -14.12 13.11 -9.76
C VAL A 359 -13.41 13.93 -10.82
N TRP A 360 -13.48 13.46 -12.06
CA TRP A 360 -13.04 14.22 -13.23
C TRP A 360 -14.24 14.88 -13.90
N GLU A 361 -14.01 16.09 -14.39
CA GLU A 361 -14.96 16.82 -15.22
C GLU A 361 -14.29 17.27 -16.51
N THR A 362 -15.13 17.58 -17.48
CA THR A 362 -14.70 18.19 -18.71
C THR A 362 -14.85 19.71 -18.61
N TYR A 363 -13.83 20.45 -19.04
CA TYR A 363 -13.87 21.91 -19.07
C TYR A 363 -13.38 22.46 -20.42
N ILE A 364 -13.90 23.63 -20.79
CA ILE A 364 -13.41 24.37 -21.96
C ILE A 364 -12.21 25.20 -21.51
N SER A 365 -11.03 24.88 -22.05
CA SER A 365 -9.81 25.65 -21.79
C SER A 365 -9.88 27.06 -22.38
N PRO A 366 -9.02 28.00 -21.94
CA PRO A 366 -8.99 29.36 -22.49
C PRO A 366 -8.80 29.42 -24.02
N SER A 367 -8.22 28.37 -24.62
CA SER A 367 -8.07 28.25 -26.08
C SER A 367 -9.32 27.71 -26.78
N GLY A 368 -10.45 27.55 -26.08
CA GLY A 368 -11.69 26.98 -26.61
C GLY A 368 -11.68 25.46 -26.78
N VAL A 369 -10.61 24.78 -26.33
CA VAL A 369 -10.46 23.32 -26.47
C VAL A 369 -11.01 22.63 -25.23
N GLU A 370 -11.87 21.65 -25.43
CA GLU A 370 -12.39 20.78 -24.38
C GLU A 370 -11.29 19.88 -23.82
N ARG A 371 -11.13 19.85 -22.49
CA ARG A 371 -10.08 19.10 -21.80
C ARG A 371 -10.59 18.46 -20.52
N PRO A 372 -10.10 17.28 -20.12
CA PRO A 372 -10.40 16.70 -18.83
C PRO A 372 -9.59 17.40 -17.72
N ARG A 373 -10.18 17.53 -16.54
CA ARG A 373 -9.49 17.92 -15.30
C ARG A 373 -10.14 17.29 -14.08
N ILE A 374 -9.44 17.27 -12.97
CA ILE A 374 -10.07 17.01 -11.66
C ILE A 374 -11.09 18.12 -11.38
N LYS A 375 -12.27 17.74 -10.91
CA LYS A 375 -13.37 18.65 -10.57
C LYS A 375 -13.02 19.50 -9.34
N TYR A 376 -13.36 20.79 -9.41
CA TYR A 376 -13.23 21.73 -8.30
C TYR A 376 -14.55 22.50 -8.07
N PRO A 377 -15.08 22.61 -6.83
CA PRO A 377 -14.57 22.05 -5.56
C PRO A 377 -14.37 20.52 -5.60
N LEU A 378 -13.40 20.03 -4.82
CA LEU A 378 -12.99 18.63 -4.87
C LEU A 378 -14.13 17.70 -4.42
N GLU A 379 -14.39 16.70 -5.24
CA GLU A 379 -15.26 15.57 -4.94
C GLU A 379 -14.46 14.28 -5.05
N LYS A 380 -14.74 13.34 -4.14
CA LYS A 380 -14.17 11.99 -4.18
C LYS A 380 -15.16 11.01 -4.79
N THR A 381 -14.63 10.09 -5.58
CA THR A 381 -15.36 8.94 -6.13
C THR A 381 -15.62 7.91 -5.02
N VAL A 382 -16.28 6.80 -5.37
CA VAL A 382 -16.41 5.66 -4.46
C VAL A 382 -15.05 5.06 -4.09
N PHE A 383 -14.08 5.02 -5.01
CA PHE A 383 -12.69 4.62 -4.67
C PHE A 383 -12.07 5.54 -3.64
N GLY A 384 -12.19 6.87 -3.82
CA GLY A 384 -11.65 7.82 -2.87
C GLY A 384 -12.30 7.71 -1.49
N SER A 385 -13.61 7.45 -1.45
CA SER A 385 -14.35 7.21 -0.21
C SER A 385 -13.93 5.90 0.47
N ALA A 386 -13.82 4.81 -0.29
CA ALA A 386 -13.35 3.52 0.22
C ALA A 386 -11.92 3.61 0.75
N TYR A 387 -11.01 4.28 0.02
CA TYR A 387 -9.63 4.46 0.44
C TYR A 387 -9.51 5.26 1.74
N GLU A 388 -10.34 6.29 1.93
CA GLU A 388 -10.41 7.02 3.19
C GLU A 388 -10.81 6.12 4.35
N ILE A 389 -11.82 5.25 4.15
CA ILE A 389 -12.25 4.27 5.17
C ILE A 389 -11.14 3.26 5.46
N ILE A 390 -10.46 2.75 4.42
CA ILE A 390 -9.33 1.81 4.56
C ILE A 390 -8.22 2.44 5.41
N ARG A 391 -7.84 3.70 5.13
CA ARG A 391 -6.82 4.41 5.93
C ARG A 391 -7.29 4.63 7.36
N LEU A 392 -8.54 5.05 7.56
CA LEU A 392 -9.12 5.22 8.89
C LEU A 392 -9.02 3.93 9.71
N ALA A 393 -9.31 2.79 9.08
CA ALA A 393 -9.30 1.47 9.69
C ALA A 393 -7.90 0.90 9.92
N LEU A 394 -6.99 0.97 8.93
CA LEU A 394 -5.74 0.21 8.95
C LEU A 394 -4.49 1.05 9.27
N GLU A 395 -4.46 2.32 8.89
CA GLU A 395 -3.24 3.14 9.00
C GLU A 395 -2.83 3.34 10.46
N ASN A 396 -1.55 3.06 10.78
CA ASN A 396 -0.97 3.17 12.12
C ASN A 396 -1.71 2.32 13.16
N THR A 397 -2.11 1.11 12.80
CA THR A 397 -2.79 0.17 13.72
C THR A 397 -1.92 -1.02 14.07
N THR A 398 -2.30 -1.70 15.16
CA THR A 398 -1.86 -3.06 15.45
C THR A 398 -2.97 -4.01 15.04
N LEU A 399 -2.69 -4.92 14.12
CA LEU A 399 -3.61 -5.97 13.74
C LEU A 399 -3.67 -7.03 14.83
N ILE A 400 -4.84 -7.62 15.00
CA ILE A 400 -5.06 -8.78 15.87
C ILE A 400 -5.44 -9.95 14.99
N GLU A 401 -4.89 -11.12 15.30
CA GLU A 401 -5.25 -12.34 14.60
C GLU A 401 -6.74 -12.61 14.73
N SER A 402 -7.37 -12.91 13.60
CA SER A 402 -8.79 -13.19 13.55
C SER A 402 -9.13 -14.09 12.37
N ASN A 403 -10.17 -14.89 12.53
CA ASN A 403 -10.69 -15.74 11.47
C ASN A 403 -12.21 -15.61 11.36
N ILE A 404 -12.68 -15.31 10.15
CA ILE A 404 -14.11 -15.18 9.85
C ILE A 404 -14.70 -16.47 9.31
N GLN A 405 -15.86 -16.86 9.83
CA GLN A 405 -16.65 -18.02 9.41
C GLN A 405 -17.90 -17.52 8.70
N VAL A 406 -17.99 -17.79 7.41
CA VAL A 406 -19.09 -17.38 6.52
C VAL A 406 -18.98 -18.18 5.20
N PRO A 407 -20.07 -18.42 4.46
CA PRO A 407 -20.02 -18.98 3.11
C PRO A 407 -19.08 -18.23 2.15
N ASN A 408 -18.58 -18.97 1.17
CA ASN A 408 -17.75 -18.46 0.09
C ASN A 408 -18.60 -17.96 -1.09
N LEU A 409 -18.14 -16.89 -1.75
CA LEU A 409 -18.61 -16.53 -3.10
C LEU A 409 -18.10 -17.57 -4.11
N VAL A 410 -16.80 -17.85 -4.01
CA VAL A 410 -16.05 -18.88 -4.73
C VAL A 410 -14.94 -19.39 -3.82
N GLU A 411 -14.32 -20.53 -4.15
CA GLU A 411 -13.16 -21.00 -3.41
C GLU A 411 -12.08 -19.91 -3.29
N GLY A 412 -11.67 -19.64 -2.04
CA GLY A 412 -10.69 -18.60 -1.69
C GLY A 412 -11.27 -17.21 -1.44
N VAL A 413 -12.56 -16.98 -1.69
CA VAL A 413 -13.22 -15.67 -1.48
C VAL A 413 -14.47 -15.84 -0.65
N LYS A 414 -14.43 -15.37 0.60
CA LYS A 414 -15.58 -15.36 1.51
C LYS A 414 -16.56 -14.25 1.15
N ALA A 415 -17.86 -14.45 1.44
CA ALA A 415 -18.87 -13.42 1.21
C ALA A 415 -18.72 -12.20 2.14
N VAL A 416 -18.07 -12.39 3.29
CA VAL A 416 -17.66 -11.34 4.22
C VAL A 416 -16.21 -11.56 4.60
N ASN A 417 -15.38 -10.52 4.52
CA ASN A 417 -13.99 -10.53 4.97
C ASN A 417 -13.77 -9.43 6.01
N ALA A 418 -12.83 -9.64 6.94
CA ALA A 418 -12.62 -8.72 8.03
C ALA A 418 -11.20 -8.74 8.60
N ARG A 419 -10.78 -7.60 9.18
CA ARG A 419 -9.62 -7.50 10.07
C ARG A 419 -10.00 -6.89 11.40
N VAL A 420 -9.36 -7.35 12.45
CA VAL A 420 -9.43 -6.74 13.78
C VAL A 420 -8.19 -5.89 13.97
N VAL A 421 -8.39 -4.66 14.44
CA VAL A 421 -7.34 -3.67 14.62
C VAL A 421 -7.45 -3.01 15.98
N THR A 422 -6.31 -2.56 16.51
CA THR A 422 -6.27 -1.63 17.63
C THR A 422 -5.54 -0.36 17.26
N LYS A 423 -6.10 0.77 17.70
CA LYS A 423 -5.54 2.12 17.50
C LYS A 423 -5.86 2.95 18.72
N GLU A 424 -4.83 3.54 19.34
CA GLU A 424 -5.00 4.43 20.50
C GLU A 424 -5.84 3.80 21.64
N GLY A 425 -5.65 2.49 21.88
CA GLY A 425 -6.37 1.73 22.91
C GLY A 425 -7.80 1.32 22.55
N LYS A 426 -8.30 1.68 21.35
CA LYS A 426 -9.60 1.25 20.83
C LYS A 426 -9.46 0.03 19.95
N THR A 427 -10.40 -0.91 20.08
CA THR A 427 -10.49 -2.11 19.24
C THR A 427 -11.63 -1.93 18.25
N SER A 428 -11.36 -2.17 16.98
CA SER A 428 -12.36 -2.11 15.93
C SER A 428 -12.27 -3.33 15.00
N VAL A 429 -13.41 -3.72 14.46
CA VAL A 429 -13.49 -4.70 13.37
C VAL A 429 -13.76 -3.94 12.08
N PHE A 430 -12.84 -4.05 11.13
CA PHE A 430 -12.97 -3.54 9.77
C PHE A 430 -13.51 -4.65 8.87
N VAL A 431 -14.70 -4.48 8.30
CA VAL A 431 -15.43 -5.56 7.62
C VAL A 431 -15.93 -5.11 6.25
N VAL A 432 -15.74 -5.95 5.23
CA VAL A 432 -16.39 -5.80 3.92
C VAL A 432 -17.43 -6.90 3.72
N ASN A 433 -18.67 -6.52 3.43
CA ASN A 433 -19.73 -7.44 3.00
C ASN A 433 -19.85 -7.35 1.47
N LEU A 434 -19.41 -8.41 0.79
CA LEU A 434 -19.43 -8.55 -0.67
C LEU A 434 -20.78 -9.08 -1.19
N SER A 435 -21.68 -9.47 -0.29
CA SER A 435 -22.96 -10.07 -0.64
C SER A 435 -24.07 -9.07 -0.89
N ASN A 436 -25.08 -9.52 -1.63
CA ASN A 436 -26.33 -8.81 -1.84
C ASN A 436 -27.32 -8.94 -0.67
N GLN A 437 -26.90 -9.50 0.47
CA GLN A 437 -27.73 -9.75 1.64
C GLN A 437 -27.26 -8.92 2.84
N GLU A 438 -28.20 -8.57 3.72
CA GLU A 438 -27.85 -8.15 5.07
C GLU A 438 -27.39 -9.39 5.87
N VAL A 439 -26.31 -9.25 6.64
CA VAL A 439 -25.66 -10.39 7.28
C VAL A 439 -25.57 -10.16 8.79
N PRO A 440 -26.29 -10.95 9.62
CA PRO A 440 -26.04 -10.99 11.04
C PRO A 440 -24.57 -11.29 11.34
N PHE A 441 -23.95 -10.46 12.17
CA PHE A 441 -22.52 -10.51 12.46
C PHE A 441 -22.26 -10.74 13.94
N LYS A 442 -21.50 -11.80 14.24
CA LYS A 442 -21.15 -12.21 15.61
C LYS A 442 -19.65 -12.01 15.81
N VAL A 443 -19.28 -11.55 17.00
CA VAL A 443 -17.90 -11.36 17.41
C VAL A 443 -17.62 -12.28 18.59
N ASN A 444 -16.58 -13.10 18.49
CA ASN A 444 -16.06 -13.91 19.58
C ASN A 444 -14.63 -13.46 19.90
N ILE A 445 -14.33 -13.22 21.18
CA ILE A 445 -12.98 -12.90 21.66
C ILE A 445 -12.51 -14.07 22.52
N ASP A 446 -11.41 -14.70 22.11
CA ASP A 446 -10.80 -15.84 22.82
C ASP A 446 -11.82 -16.97 23.15
N GLY A 447 -12.71 -17.24 22.19
CA GLY A 447 -13.77 -18.26 22.32
C GLY A 447 -15.03 -17.80 23.06
N VAL A 448 -15.08 -16.57 23.58
CA VAL A 448 -16.25 -16.03 24.29
C VAL A 448 -17.01 -15.05 23.39
N ALA A 449 -18.33 -15.23 23.29
CA ALA A 449 -19.18 -14.30 22.56
C ALA A 449 -19.12 -12.90 23.18
N TYR A 450 -18.80 -11.90 22.35
CA TYR A 450 -18.76 -10.51 22.77
C TYR A 450 -20.18 -9.98 22.95
N SER A 451 -20.49 -9.48 24.16
CA SER A 451 -21.79 -8.92 24.51
C SER A 451 -21.73 -7.44 24.90
N GLY A 452 -20.57 -6.79 24.69
CA GLY A 452 -20.36 -5.38 25.01
C GLY A 452 -21.09 -4.45 24.03
N SER A 453 -21.07 -3.15 24.33
CA SER A 453 -21.60 -2.13 23.44
C SER A 453 -20.74 -1.99 22.19
N THR A 454 -21.35 -1.56 21.07
CA THR A 454 -20.63 -1.25 19.83
C THR A 454 -21.01 0.12 19.28
N VAL A 455 -20.16 0.66 18.43
CA VAL A 455 -20.49 1.75 17.50
C VAL A 455 -20.23 1.23 16.10
N HIS A 456 -21.30 0.98 15.34
CA HIS A 456 -21.22 0.45 13.98
C HIS A 456 -21.51 1.56 12.98
N LYS A 457 -20.52 1.87 12.14
CA LYS A 457 -20.68 2.74 10.99
C LYS A 457 -20.39 2.00 9.69
N ALA A 458 -21.06 2.40 8.62
CA ALA A 458 -20.84 1.80 7.31
C ALA A 458 -21.01 2.78 6.15
N MET A 459 -20.36 2.44 5.04
CA MET A 459 -20.74 2.90 3.71
C MET A 459 -21.39 1.71 3.00
N SER A 460 -22.70 1.76 2.77
CA SER A 460 -23.49 0.67 2.15
C SER A 460 -24.08 1.09 0.81
N PHE A 461 -24.20 0.15 -0.12
CA PHE A 461 -24.73 0.37 -1.47
C PHE A 461 -26.06 -0.38 -1.70
N ASN A 462 -26.92 0.20 -2.52
CA ASN A 462 -28.22 -0.39 -2.88
C ASN A 462 -28.10 -1.41 -4.02
N SER A 463 -27.15 -1.19 -4.93
CA SER A 463 -26.87 -2.02 -6.11
C SER A 463 -25.37 -2.14 -6.39
N MET A 464 -24.98 -3.17 -7.16
CA MET A 464 -23.58 -3.44 -7.52
C MET A 464 -22.94 -2.34 -8.37
N ASN A 465 -23.74 -1.68 -9.20
CA ASN A 465 -23.30 -0.65 -10.13
C ASN A 465 -23.40 0.76 -9.56
N GLU A 466 -23.75 0.91 -8.27
CA GLU A 466 -23.98 2.22 -7.69
C GLU A 466 -22.68 3.03 -7.68
N GLU A 467 -22.70 4.18 -8.35
CA GLU A 467 -21.66 5.20 -8.26
C GLU A 467 -22.19 6.37 -7.42
N ARG A 468 -21.32 6.95 -6.60
CA ARG A 468 -21.62 8.21 -5.90
C ARG A 468 -20.38 9.06 -5.81
N ALA A 469 -20.59 10.37 -5.93
CA ALA A 469 -19.61 11.39 -5.63
C ALA A 469 -20.03 12.13 -4.36
N ILE A 470 -19.08 12.37 -3.47
CA ILE A 470 -19.29 13.21 -2.28
C ILE A 470 -18.17 14.22 -2.16
N GLY A 471 -18.44 15.35 -1.49
CA GLY A 471 -17.41 16.36 -1.23
C GLY A 471 -16.20 15.75 -0.53
N VAL A 472 -15.00 16.24 -0.84
CA VAL A 472 -13.75 15.65 -0.32
C VAL A 472 -13.66 15.64 1.22
N ASP A 473 -14.38 16.54 1.90
CA ASP A 473 -14.42 16.69 3.36
C ASP A 473 -15.62 15.99 4.03
N VAL A 474 -16.49 15.34 3.26
CA VAL A 474 -17.66 14.64 3.79
C VAL A 474 -17.25 13.24 4.26
N ASP A 475 -17.54 12.89 5.51
CA ASP A 475 -17.34 11.54 6.05
C ASP A 475 -18.15 10.52 5.23
N PRO A 476 -17.53 9.51 4.61
CA PRO A 476 -18.24 8.52 3.80
C PRO A 476 -19.05 7.52 4.66
N LEU A 477 -18.81 7.45 5.97
CA LEU A 477 -19.46 6.52 6.88
C LEU A 477 -20.72 7.12 7.52
N THR A 478 -21.81 6.35 7.52
CA THR A 478 -23.03 6.67 8.27
C THR A 478 -23.16 5.75 9.48
N LEU A 479 -23.80 6.24 10.55
CA LEU A 479 -24.12 5.41 11.71
C LEU A 479 -25.18 4.37 11.32
N VAL A 480 -24.89 3.09 11.57
CA VAL A 480 -25.82 1.97 11.38
C VAL A 480 -26.51 1.65 12.70
N SER A 481 -25.72 1.47 13.77
CA SER A 481 -26.22 1.18 15.11
C SER A 481 -25.22 1.59 16.18
N GLN A 482 -25.72 1.78 17.40
CA GLN A 482 -24.91 2.06 18.58
C GLN A 482 -25.57 1.48 19.83
N GLY A 483 -24.75 0.96 20.76
CA GLY A 483 -25.20 0.40 22.02
C GLY A 483 -25.03 -1.11 22.09
N ILE A 484 -25.75 -1.73 23.02
CA ILE A 484 -25.80 -3.18 23.19
C ILE A 484 -26.84 -3.74 22.21
N GLY A 485 -26.49 -4.80 21.48
CA GLY A 485 -27.42 -5.46 20.56
C GLY A 485 -26.73 -6.33 19.53
N SER A 486 -27.53 -6.94 18.66
CA SER A 486 -27.04 -7.66 17.50
C SER A 486 -26.45 -6.70 16.46
N ILE A 487 -25.34 -7.10 15.84
CA ILE A 487 -24.75 -6.39 14.70
C ILE A 487 -25.31 -7.01 13.42
N THR A 488 -25.72 -6.17 12.47
CA THR A 488 -26.13 -6.59 11.13
C THR A 488 -25.37 -5.78 10.11
N LEU A 489 -24.58 -6.44 9.26
CA LEU A 489 -23.87 -5.80 8.16
C LEU A 489 -24.88 -5.49 7.04
N PRO A 490 -24.99 -4.23 6.57
CA PRO A 490 -25.77 -3.93 5.38
C PRO A 490 -25.25 -4.72 4.17
N LYS A 491 -26.11 -5.03 3.20
CA LYS A 491 -25.64 -5.56 1.90
C LYS A 491 -24.64 -4.60 1.25
N PHE A 492 -23.71 -5.14 0.47
CA PHE A 492 -22.70 -4.37 -0.26
C PHE A 492 -22.13 -3.24 0.58
N SER A 493 -21.30 -3.54 1.58
CA SER A 493 -20.92 -2.53 2.56
C SER A 493 -19.48 -2.63 3.05
N ILE A 494 -18.95 -1.46 3.40
CA ILE A 494 -17.66 -1.28 4.08
C ILE A 494 -18.00 -0.79 5.49
N ASN A 495 -17.57 -1.52 6.52
CA ASN A 495 -18.02 -1.33 7.89
C ASN A 495 -16.84 -1.13 8.83
N ILE A 496 -17.00 -0.24 9.81
CA ILE A 496 -16.15 -0.15 10.99
C ILE A 496 -17.04 -0.34 12.21
N ILE A 497 -16.72 -1.35 13.01
CA ILE A 497 -17.42 -1.67 14.25
C ILE A 497 -16.45 -1.48 15.41
N GLU A 498 -16.57 -0.37 16.15
CA GLU A 498 -15.80 -0.14 17.38
C GLU A 498 -16.40 -0.99 18.51
N LEU A 499 -15.57 -1.78 19.19
CA LEU A 499 -15.96 -2.60 20.33
C LEU A 499 -15.66 -1.84 21.63
N SER A 500 -16.69 -1.40 22.35
CA SER A 500 -16.53 -0.66 23.61
C SER A 500 -16.06 -1.57 24.73
N GLU A 501 -14.98 -1.21 25.43
CA GLU A 501 -14.46 -1.97 26.58
C GLU A 501 -14.11 -3.44 26.25
N ALA A 502 -13.80 -3.74 24.98
CA ALA A 502 -13.28 -5.05 24.61
C ALA A 502 -11.95 -5.29 25.34
N SER A 503 -12.02 -6.04 26.44
CA SER A 503 -10.85 -6.59 27.12
C SER A 503 -10.27 -7.68 26.23
N LEU A 504 -9.39 -7.26 25.32
CA LEU A 504 -8.51 -8.17 24.63
C LEU A 504 -7.49 -8.66 25.65
N SER A 505 -7.26 -9.97 25.74
CA SER A 505 -6.21 -10.56 26.58
C SER A 505 -4.84 -10.08 26.11
N THR A 506 -4.51 -8.90 26.59
CA THR A 506 -3.19 -8.61 27.08
C THR A 506 -3.28 -8.87 28.56
N SER A 507 -2.27 -9.50 29.15
CA SER A 507 -1.78 -9.02 30.45
C SER A 507 -1.95 -7.50 30.43
N GLU A 508 -2.93 -6.98 31.19
CA GLU A 508 -3.25 -5.57 31.19
C GLU A 508 -1.91 -4.84 31.19
N ILE A 509 -1.71 -3.92 30.25
CA ILE A 509 -0.81 -2.81 30.52
C ILE A 509 -1.55 -2.00 31.59
N ILE A 510 -1.60 -2.55 32.81
CA ILE A 510 -1.65 -1.82 34.05
C ILE A 510 -0.58 -0.78 33.81
N LYS A 511 -0.99 0.50 33.81
CA LYS A 511 -0.05 1.63 33.90
C LYS A 511 1.11 1.17 34.74
N GLN A 512 2.25 0.92 34.08
CA GLN A 512 3.39 0.25 34.68
C GLN A 512 3.60 0.93 36.02
N ALA A 513 3.46 0.19 37.14
CA ALA A 513 3.75 0.73 38.45
C ALA A 513 5.11 1.43 38.31
N GLU A 514 5.13 2.74 38.51
CA GLU A 514 6.21 3.58 37.99
C GLU A 514 7.43 3.36 38.89
N VAL A 515 8.16 2.26 38.65
CA VAL A 515 9.38 1.93 39.37
C VAL A 515 10.43 2.94 38.94
N ARG A 516 10.72 3.91 39.81
CA ARG A 516 11.74 4.93 39.58
C ARG A 516 13.02 4.57 40.32
N VAL A 517 14.14 4.55 39.60
CA VAL A 517 15.48 4.29 40.14
C VAL A 517 16.31 5.56 40.09
N TYR A 518 16.73 6.09 41.24
CA TYR A 518 17.47 7.36 41.28
C TYR A 518 18.38 7.54 42.52
N PRO A 519 19.52 8.25 42.40
CA PRO A 519 20.09 8.72 41.14
C PRO A 519 20.62 7.53 40.31
N ASN A 520 20.61 7.71 38.98
CA ASN A 520 21.21 6.78 38.04
C ASN A 520 21.78 7.59 36.87
N PRO A 521 23.11 7.72 36.72
CA PRO A 521 24.17 7.01 37.45
C PRO A 521 24.32 7.33 38.95
N ASN A 522 25.05 6.50 39.70
CA ASN A 522 25.33 6.66 41.15
C ASN A 522 26.73 6.16 41.59
N GLN A 523 27.03 6.26 42.89
CA GLN A 523 28.31 5.87 43.53
C GLN A 523 28.18 4.60 44.41
N GLY A 524 27.29 3.69 43.99
CA GLY A 524 26.96 2.46 44.72
C GLY A 524 25.79 2.57 45.70
N THR A 525 25.11 3.73 45.73
CA THR A 525 23.89 3.96 46.52
C THR A 525 22.81 4.60 45.64
N PHE A 526 21.62 4.03 45.62
CA PHE A 526 20.47 4.54 44.86
C PHE A 526 19.14 4.15 45.52
N ASN A 527 18.05 4.82 45.14
CA ASN A 527 16.71 4.56 45.63
C ASN A 527 15.88 3.84 44.57
N ILE A 528 15.02 2.93 45.02
CA ILE A 528 13.95 2.33 44.23
C ILE A 528 12.63 2.80 44.83
N LYS A 529 11.86 3.56 44.05
CA LYS A 529 10.54 4.07 44.44
C LYS A 529 9.45 3.35 43.64
N LEU A 530 8.47 2.82 44.37
CA LEU A 530 7.23 2.19 43.89
C LEU A 530 6.05 3.13 44.17
N ASN A 531 4.83 2.73 43.79
CA ASN A 531 3.63 3.45 44.24
C ASN A 531 3.43 3.23 45.76
N SER A 532 2.76 4.20 46.41
CA SER A 532 2.53 4.17 47.86
C SER A 532 1.74 2.92 48.26
N GLY A 533 2.28 2.14 49.20
CA GLY A 533 1.69 0.90 49.72
C GLY A 533 2.08 -0.39 49.00
N GLU A 534 2.80 -0.32 47.88
CA GLU A 534 3.22 -1.52 47.15
C GLU A 534 4.39 -2.23 47.83
N VAL A 535 4.33 -3.58 47.83
CA VAL A 535 5.41 -4.46 48.27
C VAL A 535 5.97 -5.19 47.05
N ALA A 536 7.29 -5.18 46.87
CA ALA A 536 7.97 -5.88 45.78
C ALA A 536 9.26 -6.53 46.26
N GLN A 537 9.69 -7.57 45.57
CA GLN A 537 11.04 -8.13 45.69
C GLN A 537 11.94 -7.47 44.63
N TYR A 538 13.19 -7.20 44.98
CA TYR A 538 14.20 -6.77 44.02
C TYR A 538 15.37 -7.75 43.98
N ARG A 539 16.02 -7.85 42.82
CA ARG A 539 17.26 -8.59 42.58
C ARG A 539 18.17 -7.77 41.68
N ILE A 540 19.45 -7.74 41.97
CA ILE A 540 20.45 -6.99 41.21
C ILE A 540 21.45 -7.98 40.66
N PHE A 541 21.71 -7.90 39.37
CA PHE A 541 22.62 -8.77 38.64
C PHE A 541 23.77 -7.98 38.02
N SER A 542 24.93 -8.62 37.91
CA SER A 542 25.98 -8.19 36.98
C SER A 542 25.55 -8.43 35.53
N LEU A 543 26.26 -7.83 34.56
CA LEU A 543 26.01 -8.08 33.13
C LEU A 543 26.19 -9.55 32.71
N ASN A 544 26.96 -10.32 33.48
CA ASN A 544 27.17 -11.75 33.23
C ASN A 544 26.06 -12.61 33.87
N GLY A 545 25.00 -12.02 34.43
CA GLY A 545 23.86 -12.73 35.01
C GLY A 545 24.06 -13.21 36.45
N VAL A 546 25.18 -12.90 37.10
CA VAL A 546 25.42 -13.26 38.51
C VAL A 546 24.63 -12.32 39.43
N GLU A 547 23.80 -12.87 40.32
CA GLU A 547 23.08 -12.11 41.35
C GLU A 547 24.07 -11.53 42.38
N ILE A 548 23.99 -10.22 42.59
CA ILE A 548 24.84 -9.43 43.48
C ILE A 548 24.13 -9.14 44.80
N GLN A 549 22.82 -8.88 44.77
CA GLN A 549 22.03 -8.52 45.94
C GLN A 549 20.54 -8.68 45.66
N SER A 550 19.76 -9.08 46.67
CA SER A 550 18.30 -9.13 46.59
C SER A 550 17.64 -8.74 47.92
N GLY A 551 16.33 -8.49 47.90
CA GLY A 551 15.55 -8.22 49.10
C GLY A 551 14.14 -7.70 48.80
N ASN A 552 13.44 -7.22 49.82
CA ASN A 552 12.08 -6.67 49.69
C ASN A 552 12.07 -5.13 49.81
N ILE A 553 11.09 -4.50 49.17
CA ILE A 553 10.84 -3.05 49.15
C ILE A 553 9.37 -2.82 49.47
N VAL A 554 9.09 -1.81 50.30
CA VAL A 554 7.74 -1.30 50.54
C VAL A 554 7.72 0.18 50.21
N SER A 555 7.03 0.59 49.15
CA SER A 555 6.93 1.97 48.63
C SER A 555 8.24 2.64 48.21
N ASN A 556 9.27 2.69 49.04
CA ASN A 556 10.58 3.24 48.72
C ASN A 556 11.68 2.52 49.51
N LYS A 557 12.85 2.31 48.90
CA LYS A 557 14.01 1.76 49.59
C LYS A 557 15.30 2.30 49.00
N GLU A 558 16.19 2.72 49.89
CA GLU A 558 17.58 2.97 49.54
C GLU A 558 18.35 1.63 49.51
N ILE A 559 19.10 1.44 48.42
CA ILE A 559 19.97 0.29 48.20
C ILE A 559 21.41 0.77 48.23
N GLN A 560 22.21 0.10 49.05
CA GLN A 560 23.66 0.23 49.04
C GLN A 560 24.27 -1.10 48.60
N LEU A 561 25.02 -1.09 47.49
CA LEU A 561 25.65 -2.30 46.97
C LEU A 561 26.86 -2.69 47.81
N ALA A 562 26.89 -3.95 48.24
CA ALA A 562 27.94 -4.47 49.12
C ALA A 562 29.36 -4.38 48.52
N LYS A 563 29.47 -4.40 47.18
CA LYS A 563 30.72 -4.22 46.45
C LYS A 563 30.57 -3.07 45.47
N LYS A 564 31.18 -1.92 45.77
CA LYS A 564 31.15 -0.70 44.95
C LYS A 564 32.08 -0.81 43.73
N GLN A 565 31.91 -1.84 42.92
CA GLN A 565 32.64 -1.95 41.66
C GLN A 565 31.95 -1.08 40.61
N ALA A 566 32.70 -0.15 40.03
CA ALA A 566 32.25 0.64 38.89
C ALA A 566 31.84 -0.29 37.75
N GLY A 567 30.69 0.00 37.12
CA GLY A 567 30.12 -0.88 36.10
C GLY A 567 28.61 -0.72 35.92
N MET A 568 28.06 -1.48 34.98
CA MET A 568 26.62 -1.56 34.75
C MET A 568 26.03 -2.81 35.42
N TYR A 569 24.83 -2.65 35.97
CA TYR A 569 24.08 -3.70 36.64
C TYR A 569 22.63 -3.72 36.12
N LEU A 570 21.98 -4.87 36.26
CA LEU A 570 20.56 -5.03 35.97
C LEU A 570 19.79 -5.16 37.29
N LEU A 571 18.82 -4.29 37.52
CA LEU A 571 17.89 -4.37 38.63
C LEU A 571 16.58 -4.95 38.13
N GLN A 572 16.19 -6.09 38.67
CA GLN A 572 14.88 -6.70 38.48
C GLN A 572 14.01 -6.38 39.70
N VAL A 573 12.79 -5.90 39.47
CA VAL A 573 11.78 -5.64 40.52
C VAL A 573 10.53 -6.43 40.19
N GLU A 574 10.18 -7.36 41.07
CA GLU A 574 9.05 -8.28 40.97
C GLU A 574 7.98 -7.89 41.99
N GLY A 575 6.83 -7.40 41.51
CA GLY A 575 5.69 -7.02 42.33
C GLY A 575 4.42 -7.77 41.90
N SER A 576 3.27 -7.42 42.51
CA SER A 576 1.96 -8.01 42.18
C SER A 576 1.54 -7.83 40.72
N HIS A 577 2.13 -6.85 40.02
CA HIS A 577 1.82 -6.48 38.64
C HIS A 577 2.87 -7.01 37.63
N GLY A 578 3.75 -7.92 38.05
CA GLY A 578 4.78 -8.52 37.21
C GLY A 578 6.19 -8.04 37.50
N THR A 579 7.10 -8.30 36.56
CA THR A 579 8.53 -8.05 36.73
C THR A 579 9.02 -6.96 35.79
N THR A 580 9.70 -5.96 36.32
CA THR A 580 10.37 -4.90 35.54
C THR A 580 11.88 -5.01 35.66
N THR A 581 12.61 -4.64 34.61
CA THR A 581 14.08 -4.65 34.60
C THR A 581 14.61 -3.26 34.26
N HIS A 582 15.52 -2.75 35.08
CA HIS A 582 16.11 -1.42 34.98
C HIS A 582 17.63 -1.53 34.92
N LYS A 583 18.26 -0.69 34.10
CA LYS A 583 19.72 -0.57 34.05
C LYS A 583 20.20 0.37 35.16
N ILE A 584 21.23 -0.01 35.91
CA ILE A 584 21.90 0.83 36.90
C ILE A 584 23.36 1.03 36.49
N VAL A 585 23.84 2.27 36.59
CA VAL A 585 25.23 2.64 36.27
C VAL A 585 25.92 3.14 37.55
N ILE A 586 27.02 2.47 37.93
CA ILE A 586 27.89 2.87 39.03
C ILE A 586 29.19 3.41 38.47
N HIS A 587 29.58 4.60 38.90
CA HIS A 587 30.87 5.19 38.59
C HIS A 587 31.90 4.96 39.68
#